data_AF-A0A1W6LAD8-F1
#
_entry.id   AF-A0A1W6LAD8-F1
#
_cell.length_a   1.000
_cell.length_b   1.000
_cell.length_c   1.000
_cell.angle_alpha   90.00
_cell.angle_beta   90.00
_cell.angle_gamma   90.00
#
_symmetry.space_group_name_H-M   'P 1'
#
loop_
_entity.id
_entity.type
_entity.pdbx_description
1 polymer ?
#
loop_
_entity_poly.entity_id
_entity_poly.type
_entity_poly.pdbx_seq_one_letter_code
_entity_poly.pdbx_strand_id
1 'polypeptide(L)'
;MTNLVRPAALAAILLVTSVSGFAATLSPACQAKHDAVAAKIAKAKETGNSEEQSSLQKSLAAIDSQCTDAKLTSMHDSAVKKQEATVAKRQAELDKATAGGNASKTKKAQDKLNAAQAKLDKLKATDPLK
;
A
#
# COMPACT_ATOMS: atom_id res chain seq x y z
N MET A 1 53.67 -57.02 -32.42
CA MET A 1 53.44 -56.17 -31.23
C MET A 1 52.00 -55.69 -31.29
N THR A 2 51.14 -56.38 -30.54
CA THR A 2 49.73 -56.07 -30.32
C THR A 2 49.58 -54.74 -29.59
N ASN A 3 48.56 -53.95 -29.94
CA ASN A 3 47.78 -53.11 -29.03
C ASN A 3 46.56 -52.58 -29.79
N LEU A 4 45.37 -52.33 -29.24
CA LEU A 4 44.57 -52.83 -28.11
C LEU A 4 43.25 -52.03 -28.29
N VAL A 5 42.10 -52.65 -28.08
CA VAL A 5 40.77 -52.11 -28.43
C VAL A 5 40.08 -51.40 -27.23
N ARG A 6 39.34 -50.30 -27.50
CA ARG A 6 38.17 -49.70 -26.75
C ARG A 6 38.44 -48.99 -25.40
N PRO A 7 37.57 -48.07 -24.87
CA PRO A 7 36.09 -48.02 -25.02
C PRO A 7 35.44 -46.61 -25.18
N ALA A 8 34.10 -46.64 -25.13
CA ALA A 8 33.09 -45.61 -25.36
C ALA A 8 33.06 -44.43 -24.37
N ALA A 9 32.47 -43.30 -24.79
CA ALA A 9 31.69 -42.43 -23.92
C ALA A 9 30.68 -41.60 -24.75
N LEU A 10 29.40 -42.01 -24.73
CA LEU A 10 28.26 -41.16 -25.04
C LEU A 10 28.14 -40.12 -23.92
N ALA A 11 28.40 -38.85 -24.22
CA ALA A 11 28.12 -37.74 -23.30
C ALA A 11 26.87 -36.99 -23.77
N ALA A 12 25.70 -37.47 -23.36
CA ALA A 12 24.45 -36.71 -23.47
C ALA A 12 24.44 -35.63 -22.38
N ILE A 13 24.74 -34.38 -22.76
CA ILE A 13 24.66 -33.23 -21.87
C ILE A 13 23.19 -32.82 -21.76
N LEU A 14 22.52 -33.30 -20.70
CA LEU A 14 21.21 -32.82 -20.28
C LEU A 14 21.42 -31.53 -19.47
N LEU A 15 21.34 -30.38 -20.14
CA LEU A 15 21.26 -29.08 -19.49
C LEU A 15 19.88 -28.95 -18.83
N VAL A 16 19.78 -29.41 -17.58
CA VAL A 16 18.65 -29.07 -16.71
C VAL A 16 18.86 -27.62 -16.28
N THR A 17 18.29 -26.68 -17.03
CA THR A 17 18.14 -25.30 -16.55
C THR A 17 17.02 -25.29 -15.52
N SER A 18 17.38 -25.41 -14.25
CA SER A 18 16.49 -25.12 -13.13
C SER A 18 16.10 -23.64 -13.20
N VAL A 19 14.90 -23.37 -13.72
CA VAL A 19 14.24 -22.07 -13.53
C VAL A 19 13.93 -21.96 -12.04
N SER A 20 14.76 -21.21 -11.31
CA SER A 20 14.43 -20.75 -9.98
C SER A 20 13.25 -19.78 -10.12
N GLY A 21 12.04 -20.27 -9.85
CA GLY A 21 10.89 -19.40 -9.66
C GLY A 21 11.15 -18.52 -8.45
N PHE A 22 11.43 -17.23 -8.66
CA PHE A 22 11.50 -16.27 -7.58
C PHE A 22 10.09 -16.16 -6.98
N ALA A 23 9.85 -16.78 -5.83
CA ALA A 23 8.72 -16.42 -4.99
C ALA A 23 8.99 -15.00 -4.50
N ALA A 24 8.37 -14.01 -5.15
CA ALA A 24 8.43 -12.63 -4.69
C ALA A 24 7.70 -12.55 -3.34
N THR A 25 8.46 -12.59 -2.26
CA THR A 25 7.94 -12.34 -0.92
C THR A 25 7.49 -10.88 -0.85
N LEU A 26 6.23 -10.64 -0.46
CA LEU A 26 5.74 -9.28 -0.20
C LEU A 26 6.65 -8.60 0.85
N SER A 27 6.86 -7.29 0.71
CA SER A 27 7.50 -6.52 1.77
C SER A 27 6.67 -6.60 3.05
N PRO A 28 7.26 -6.38 4.24
CA PRO A 28 6.53 -6.42 5.50
C PRO A 28 5.28 -5.51 5.51
N ALA A 29 5.35 -4.33 4.89
CA ALA A 29 4.22 -3.41 4.77
C ALA A 29 3.13 -3.93 3.83
N CYS A 30 3.51 -4.52 2.69
CA CYS A 30 2.58 -5.16 1.79
C CYS A 30 1.93 -6.40 2.42
N GLN A 31 2.70 -7.19 3.17
CA GLN A 31 2.21 -8.34 3.92
C GLN A 31 1.21 -7.92 5.00
N ALA A 32 1.53 -6.88 5.79
CA ALA A 32 0.61 -6.35 6.80
C ALA A 32 -0.71 -5.87 6.17
N LYS A 33 -0.64 -5.23 4.98
CA LYS A 33 -1.85 -4.85 4.22
C LYS A 33 -2.64 -6.04 3.72
N HIS A 34 -1.95 -7.05 3.19
CA HIS A 34 -2.55 -8.29 2.74
C HIS A 34 -3.32 -8.95 3.90
N ASP A 35 -2.66 -9.15 5.05
CA ASP A 35 -3.24 -9.82 6.21
C ASP A 35 -4.42 -9.03 6.80
N ALA A 36 -4.34 -7.70 6.81
CA ALA A 36 -5.45 -6.84 7.23
C ALA A 36 -6.68 -6.97 6.33
N VAL A 37 -6.50 -7.12 5.01
CA VAL A 37 -7.63 -7.36 4.08
C VAL A 37 -8.14 -8.79 4.22
N ALA A 38 -7.27 -9.78 4.38
CA ALA A 38 -7.66 -11.17 4.62
C ALA A 38 -8.50 -11.33 5.89
N ALA A 39 -8.14 -10.66 6.98
CA ALA A 39 -8.92 -10.62 8.21
C ALA A 39 -10.31 -9.99 8.02
N LYS A 40 -10.41 -8.93 7.20
CA LYS A 40 -11.71 -8.33 6.85
C LYS A 40 -12.57 -9.25 6.01
N ILE A 41 -11.97 -10.01 5.08
CA ILE A 41 -12.68 -11.03 4.29
C ILE A 41 -13.27 -12.10 5.22
N ALA A 42 -12.50 -12.58 6.20
CA ALA A 42 -12.99 -13.54 7.18
C ALA A 42 -14.21 -13.00 7.94
N LYS A 43 -14.13 -11.75 8.43
CA LYS A 43 -15.25 -11.09 9.10
C LYS A 43 -16.47 -10.87 8.20
N ALA A 44 -16.27 -10.44 6.95
CA ALA A 44 -17.34 -10.26 5.98
C ALA A 44 -18.05 -11.59 5.68
N LYS A 45 -17.29 -12.70 5.62
CA LYS A 45 -17.82 -14.05 5.46
C LYS A 45 -18.66 -14.48 6.66
N GLU A 46 -18.19 -14.24 7.88
CA GLU A 46 -18.93 -14.55 9.12
C GLU A 46 -20.26 -13.79 9.22
N THR A 47 -20.27 -12.54 8.77
CA THR A 47 -21.46 -11.67 8.81
C THR A 47 -22.38 -11.85 7.59
N GLY A 48 -22.03 -12.72 6.64
CA GLY A 48 -22.81 -12.96 5.42
C GLY A 48 -22.80 -11.79 4.43
N ASN A 49 -21.89 -10.83 4.57
CA ASN A 49 -21.80 -9.66 3.69
C ASN A 49 -21.02 -9.99 2.40
N SER A 50 -21.72 -10.63 1.46
CA SER A 50 -21.13 -11.12 0.20
C SER A 50 -20.60 -9.99 -0.71
N GLU A 51 -21.23 -8.82 -0.70
CA GLU A 51 -20.79 -7.67 -1.50
C GLU A 51 -19.45 -7.13 -0.97
N GLU A 52 -19.37 -6.90 0.34
CA GLU A 52 -18.12 -6.48 0.99
C GLU A 52 -17.03 -7.52 0.77
N GLN A 53 -17.34 -8.81 0.96
CA GLN A 53 -16.40 -9.91 0.72
C GLN A 53 -15.83 -9.86 -0.71
N SER A 54 -16.68 -9.73 -1.73
CA SER A 54 -16.27 -9.66 -3.14
C SER A 54 -15.35 -8.45 -3.40
N SER A 55 -15.68 -7.28 -2.85
CA SER A 55 -14.86 -6.08 -2.98
C SER A 55 -13.49 -6.22 -2.31
N LEU A 56 -13.43 -6.87 -1.15
CA LEU A 56 -12.19 -7.12 -0.42
C LEU A 56 -11.33 -8.17 -1.11
N GLN A 57 -11.92 -9.21 -1.70
CA GLN A 57 -11.20 -10.21 -2.50
C GLN A 57 -10.53 -9.58 -3.73
N LYS A 58 -11.21 -8.68 -4.43
CA LYS A 58 -10.61 -7.90 -5.52
C LYS A 58 -9.44 -7.03 -5.04
N SER A 59 -9.59 -6.43 -3.85
CA SER A 59 -8.53 -5.63 -3.22
C SER A 59 -7.33 -6.49 -2.83
N LEU A 60 -7.55 -7.70 -2.31
CA LEU A 60 -6.50 -8.65 -1.95
C LEU A 60 -5.71 -9.08 -3.20
N ALA A 61 -6.39 -9.46 -4.27
CA ALA A 61 -5.74 -9.82 -5.54
C ALA A 61 -4.93 -8.65 -6.16
N ALA A 62 -5.38 -7.41 -5.97
CA ALA A 62 -4.62 -6.24 -6.37
C ALA A 62 -3.36 -6.02 -5.50
N ILE A 63 -3.40 -6.37 -4.21
CA ILE A 63 -2.22 -6.35 -3.34
C ILE A 63 -1.21 -7.41 -3.80
N ASP A 64 -1.67 -8.63 -4.05
CA ASP A 64 -0.81 -9.75 -4.48
C ASP A 64 -0.08 -9.46 -5.80
N SER A 65 -0.74 -8.75 -6.72
CA SER A 65 -0.20 -8.48 -8.06
C SER A 65 0.53 -7.16 -8.19
N GLN A 66 0.26 -6.17 -7.33
CA GLN A 66 0.73 -4.79 -7.54
C GLN A 66 1.27 -4.08 -6.30
N CYS A 67 1.30 -4.70 -5.12
CA CYS A 67 1.84 -4.03 -3.94
C CYS A 67 3.37 -3.97 -4.04
N THR A 68 3.90 -2.74 -4.01
CA THR A 68 5.33 -2.47 -3.96
C THR A 68 5.59 -1.32 -3.00
N ASP A 69 6.77 -1.32 -2.38
CA ASP A 69 7.17 -0.24 -1.46
C ASP A 69 7.14 1.12 -2.15
N ALA A 70 7.62 1.21 -3.39
CA ALA A 70 7.55 2.44 -4.19
C ALA A 70 6.11 2.95 -4.37
N LYS A 71 5.14 2.05 -4.58
CA LYS A 71 3.72 2.41 -4.68
C LYS A 71 3.17 2.87 -3.33
N LEU A 72 3.54 2.23 -2.22
CA LEU A 72 3.14 2.64 -0.87
C LEU A 72 3.66 4.03 -0.52
N THR A 73 4.94 4.30 -0.77
CA THR A 73 5.54 5.62 -0.58
C THR A 73 4.86 6.67 -1.45
N SER A 74 4.66 6.39 -2.76
CA SER A 74 3.99 7.33 -3.67
C SER A 74 2.54 7.65 -3.24
N MET A 75 1.80 6.65 -2.75
CA MET A 75 0.45 6.85 -2.21
C MET A 75 0.47 7.72 -0.94
N HIS A 76 1.45 7.51 -0.06
CA HIS A 76 1.63 8.31 1.14
C HIS A 76 1.99 9.76 0.82
N ASP A 77 2.98 9.99 -0.05
CA ASP A 77 3.37 11.32 -0.51
C ASP A 77 2.19 12.08 -1.13
N SER A 78 1.39 11.38 -1.93
CA SER A 78 0.17 11.93 -2.54
C SER A 78 -0.87 12.30 -1.46
N ALA A 79 -1.01 11.47 -0.43
CA ALA A 79 -1.91 11.75 0.70
C ALA A 79 -1.43 12.96 1.52
N VAL A 80 -0.12 13.08 1.77
CA VAL A 80 0.50 14.24 2.44
C VAL A 80 0.22 15.51 1.62
N LYS A 81 0.56 15.53 0.33
CA LYS A 81 0.32 16.70 -0.56
C LYS A 81 -1.14 17.12 -0.59
N LYS A 82 -2.06 16.15 -0.71
CA LYS A 82 -3.52 16.44 -0.68
C LYS A 82 -3.96 17.03 0.66
N GLN A 83 -3.38 16.54 1.77
CA GLN A 83 -3.70 17.04 3.09
C GLN A 83 -3.10 18.44 3.32
N GLU A 84 -1.90 18.74 2.81
CA GLU A 84 -1.33 20.10 2.80
C GLU A 84 -2.22 21.08 2.04
N ALA A 85 -2.70 20.71 0.85
CA ALA A 85 -3.69 21.51 0.12
C ALA A 85 -4.99 21.72 0.91
N THR A 86 -5.39 20.72 1.70
CA THR A 86 -6.55 20.85 2.59
C THR A 86 -6.30 21.84 3.72
N VAL A 87 -5.10 21.82 4.35
CA VAL A 87 -4.71 22.81 5.36
C VAL A 87 -4.74 24.21 4.78
N ALA A 88 -4.12 24.42 3.61
CA ALA A 88 -4.14 25.72 2.92
C ALA A 88 -5.56 26.21 2.64
N LYS A 89 -6.46 25.33 2.18
CA LYS A 89 -7.87 25.66 1.99
C LYS A 89 -8.56 26.06 3.30
N ARG A 90 -8.31 25.34 4.41
CA ARG A 90 -8.91 25.67 5.72
C ARG A 90 -8.37 26.98 6.29
N GLN A 91 -7.10 27.31 6.04
CA GLN A 91 -6.55 28.61 6.40
C GLN A 91 -7.29 29.74 5.68
N ALA A 92 -7.48 29.63 4.37
CA ALA A 92 -8.25 30.61 3.61
C ALA A 92 -9.72 30.73 4.08
N GLU A 93 -10.35 29.62 4.48
CA GLU A 93 -11.69 29.64 5.08
C GLU A 93 -11.71 30.37 6.44
N LEU A 94 -10.68 30.21 7.25
CA LEU A 94 -10.52 30.92 8.52
C LEU A 94 -10.33 32.42 8.28
N ASP A 95 -9.44 32.81 7.36
CA ASP A 95 -9.18 34.22 7.04
C ASP A 95 -10.48 34.92 6.58
N LYS A 96 -11.25 34.25 5.71
CA LYS A 96 -12.56 34.75 5.27
C LYS A 96 -13.57 34.85 6.41
N ALA A 97 -13.59 33.88 7.33
CA ALA A 97 -14.50 33.91 8.48
C ALA A 97 -14.14 35.05 9.45
N THR A 98 -12.85 35.28 9.68
CA THR A 98 -12.32 36.39 10.48
C THR A 98 -12.68 37.74 9.87
N ALA A 99 -12.48 37.93 8.56
CA ALA A 99 -12.88 39.15 7.86
C ALA A 99 -14.39 39.43 7.93
N GLY A 100 -15.21 38.38 8.02
CA GLY A 100 -16.66 38.49 8.18
C GLY A 100 -17.14 38.80 9.61
N GLY A 101 -16.26 38.84 10.62
CA GLY A 101 -16.58 39.25 12.00
C GLY A 101 -17.50 38.32 12.80
N ASN A 102 -17.89 37.16 12.27
CA ASN A 102 -18.79 36.23 12.97
C ASN A 102 -17.99 35.24 13.82
N ALA A 103 -17.94 35.49 15.14
CA ALA A 103 -17.17 34.69 16.09
C ALA A 103 -17.50 33.17 16.04
N SER A 104 -18.77 32.79 15.84
CA SER A 104 -19.17 31.39 15.73
C SER A 104 -18.60 30.72 14.47
N LYS A 105 -18.63 31.43 13.33
CA LYS A 105 -18.05 30.95 12.07
C LYS A 105 -16.52 30.88 12.17
N THR A 106 -15.87 31.87 12.77
CA THR A 106 -14.42 31.87 13.00
C THR A 106 -14.00 30.68 13.86
N LYS A 107 -14.69 30.42 14.98
CA LYS A 107 -14.40 29.26 15.83
C LYS A 107 -14.52 27.94 15.05
N LYS A 108 -15.61 27.76 14.30
CA LYS A 108 -15.81 26.55 13.48
C LYS A 108 -14.74 26.39 12.40
N ALA A 109 -14.26 27.48 11.80
CA ALA A 109 -13.19 27.44 10.81
C ALA A 109 -11.85 27.07 11.46
N GLN A 110 -11.54 27.63 12.64
CA GLN A 110 -10.35 27.30 13.41
C GLN A 110 -10.34 25.81 13.81
N ASP A 111 -11.46 25.30 14.33
CA ASP A 111 -11.57 23.88 14.73
C ASP A 111 -11.28 22.95 13.53
N LYS A 112 -11.76 23.31 12.32
CA LYS A 112 -11.49 22.55 11.09
C LYS A 112 -10.05 22.65 10.62
N LEU A 113 -9.41 23.81 10.75
CA LEU A 113 -8.00 24.00 10.46
C LEU A 113 -7.14 23.14 11.39
N ASN A 114 -7.41 23.19 12.69
CA ASN A 114 -6.72 22.39 13.70
C ASN A 114 -6.84 20.89 13.41
N ALA A 115 -8.05 20.42 13.08
CA ALA A 115 -8.27 19.03 12.69
C ALA A 115 -7.50 18.64 11.41
N ALA A 116 -7.43 19.54 10.42
CA ALA A 116 -6.68 19.31 9.20
C ALA A 116 -5.17 19.26 9.46
N GLN A 117 -4.64 20.11 10.34
CA GLN A 117 -3.24 20.12 10.73
C GLN A 117 -2.88 18.86 11.52
N ALA A 118 -3.67 18.48 12.52
CA ALA A 118 -3.45 17.24 13.27
C ALA A 118 -3.44 16.00 12.36
N LYS A 119 -4.30 15.97 11.34
CA LYS A 119 -4.29 14.89 10.34
C LYS A 119 -3.03 14.92 9.47
N LEU A 120 -2.55 16.11 9.09
CA LEU A 120 -1.30 16.26 8.35
C LEU A 120 -0.11 15.76 9.17
N ASP A 121 -0.03 16.17 10.43
CA ASP A 121 1.05 15.78 11.34
C ASP A 121 1.06 14.26 11.54
N LYS A 122 -0.11 13.65 11.72
CA LYS A 122 -0.25 12.20 11.79
C LYS A 122 0.25 11.51 10.51
N LEU A 123 -0.11 12.04 9.33
CA LEU A 123 0.37 11.48 8.06
C LEU A 123 1.90 11.59 7.96
N LYS A 124 2.48 12.75 8.26
CA LYS A 124 3.94 12.97 8.22
C LYS A 124 4.71 12.12 9.22
N ALA A 125 4.12 11.80 10.37
CA ALA A 125 4.71 10.92 11.36
C ALA A 125 4.56 9.42 11.04
N THR A 126 3.73 9.07 10.06
CA THR A 126 3.52 7.67 9.66
C THR A 126 4.57 7.27 8.63
N ASP A 127 5.28 6.18 8.87
CA ASP A 127 6.17 5.55 7.89
C ASP A 127 5.33 4.66 6.95
N PRO A 128 5.34 4.88 5.62
CA PRO A 128 4.56 4.07 4.68
C PRO A 128 5.01 2.62 4.54
N LEU A 129 6.20 2.27 5.05
CA LEU A 129 6.80 0.93 4.93
C LEU A 129 6.83 0.16 6.25
N LYS A 130 6.13 0.65 7.28
CA LYS A 130 6.19 0.11 8.64
C LYS A 130 4.82 -0.27 9.19
#